data_AF-A0A1Q9QWA9-F1
#
_entry.id   AF-A0A1Q9QWA9-F1
#
_cell.length_a   1.000
_cell.length_b   1.000
_cell.length_c   1.000
_cell.angle_alpha   90.00
_cell.angle_beta   90.00
_cell.angle_gamma   90.00
#
_symmetry.space_group_name_H-M   'P 1'
#
loop_
_entity.id
_entity.type
_entity.pdbx_description
1 polymer ?
#
loop_
_entity_poly.entity_id
_entity_poly.type
_entity_poly.pdbx_seq_one_letter_code
_entity_poly.pdbx_strand_id
1 'polypeptide(L)'
;MLDEGQSNQQIIDFMVDRYGEFVRYKPELNSHTWLLWFGPGGLLLGGVWVIYLIVARHRGRHGDDVEVFSDQERQRLLLLLGKESND
;
A
#
# COMPACT_ATOMS: atom_id res chain seq x y z
N MET A 1 -12.53 12.54 -45.27
CA MET A 1 -12.18 11.80 -44.02
C MET A 1 -13.23 10.77 -43.64
N LEU A 2 -14.46 11.16 -43.24
CA LEU A 2 -15.56 10.19 -43.04
C LEU A 2 -16.11 9.65 -44.39
N ASP A 3 -16.15 10.50 -45.42
CA ASP A 3 -16.61 10.13 -46.78
C ASP A 3 -15.58 9.35 -47.62
N GLU A 4 -14.36 9.17 -47.12
CA GLU A 4 -13.29 8.44 -47.81
C GLU A 4 -13.22 6.96 -47.42
N GLY A 5 -14.12 6.50 -46.55
CA GLY A 5 -14.11 5.11 -46.06
C GLY A 5 -12.87 4.77 -45.22
N GLN A 6 -12.17 5.77 -44.68
CA GLN A 6 -10.99 5.54 -43.84
C GLN A 6 -11.39 4.85 -42.53
N SER A 7 -10.53 3.95 -42.05
CA SER A 7 -10.74 3.26 -40.78
C SER A 7 -10.68 4.26 -39.61
N ASN A 8 -11.42 3.97 -38.53
CA ASN A 8 -11.39 4.80 -37.31
C ASN A 8 -9.96 5.05 -36.79
N GLN A 9 -9.06 4.07 -36.95
CA GLN A 9 -7.68 4.18 -36.50
C GLN A 9 -6.92 5.26 -37.31
N GLN A 10 -7.04 5.26 -38.64
CA GLN A 10 -6.40 6.25 -39.52
C GLN A 10 -6.88 7.68 -39.25
N ILE A 11 -8.17 7.85 -38.97
CA ILE A 11 -8.73 9.16 -38.63
C ILE A 11 -8.14 9.66 -37.32
N ILE A 12 -8.05 8.80 -36.31
CA ILE A 12 -7.46 9.15 -35.02
C ILE A 12 -5.97 9.46 -35.17
N ASP A 13 -5.22 8.65 -35.92
CA ASP A 13 -3.78 8.86 -36.11
C ASP A 13 -3.50 10.20 -36.83
N PHE A 14 -4.30 10.56 -37.85
CA PHE A 14 -4.20 11.86 -38.51
C PHE A 14 -4.55 13.04 -37.59
N MET A 15 -5.55 12.86 -36.72
CA MET A 15 -5.92 13.88 -35.73
C MET A 15 -4.82 14.05 -34.68
N VAL A 16 -4.20 12.96 -34.23
CA VAL A 16 -3.06 12.98 -33.30
C VAL A 16 -1.84 13.64 -33.94
N ASP A 17 -1.53 13.33 -35.20
CA ASP A 17 -0.41 13.95 -35.93
C ASP A 17 -0.55 15.49 -36.03
N ARG A 18 -1.77 16.00 -36.22
CA ARG A 18 -2.01 17.44 -36.38
C ARG A 18 -2.22 18.21 -35.08
N TYR A 19 -2.93 17.61 -34.13
CA TYR A 19 -3.45 18.30 -32.95
C TYR A 19 -2.90 17.72 -31.64
N GLY A 20 -2.13 16.64 -31.71
CA GLY A 20 -1.54 15.96 -30.56
C GLY A 20 -2.46 14.93 -29.91
N GLU A 21 -1.88 14.19 -28.96
CA GLU A 21 -2.51 13.10 -28.21
C GLU A 21 -3.77 13.51 -27.42
N PHE A 22 -3.93 14.81 -27.10
CA PHE A 22 -5.03 15.34 -26.30
C PHE A 22 -6.40 15.29 -26.99
N VAL A 23 -6.44 15.05 -28.31
CA VAL A 23 -7.70 14.88 -29.05
C VAL A 23 -8.34 13.52 -28.77
N ARG A 24 -7.57 12.57 -28.24
CA ARG A 24 -8.09 11.25 -27.91
C ARG A 24 -8.89 11.32 -26.61
N TYR A 25 -10.17 10.93 -26.67
CA TYR A 25 -11.09 10.91 -25.52
C TYR A 25 -10.64 10.02 -24.35
N LYS A 26 -9.75 9.06 -24.63
CA LYS A 26 -9.25 8.06 -23.71
C LYS A 26 -7.72 8.19 -23.66
N PRO A 27 -7.14 8.69 -22.56
CA PRO A 27 -5.70 8.82 -22.43
C PRO A 27 -5.07 7.43 -22.43
N GLU A 28 -4.12 7.23 -23.32
CA GLU A 28 -3.40 5.96 -23.42
C GLU A 28 -2.40 5.80 -22.28
N LEU A 29 -2.00 4.55 -22.02
CA LEU A 29 -0.86 4.26 -21.15
C LEU A 29 0.42 4.67 -21.89
N ASN A 30 0.96 5.83 -21.54
CA ASN A 30 2.22 6.33 -22.05
C ASN A 30 3.10 6.79 -20.88
N SER A 31 4.37 7.14 -21.15
CA SER A 31 5.32 7.53 -20.09
C SER A 31 4.86 8.72 -19.25
N HIS A 32 4.02 9.60 -19.79
CA HIS A 32 3.50 10.78 -19.09
C HIS A 32 2.29 10.46 -18.22
N THR A 33 1.42 9.54 -18.67
CA THR A 33 0.20 9.16 -17.94
C THR A 33 0.43 8.02 -16.96
N TRP A 34 1.54 7.28 -17.05
CA TRP A 34 1.82 6.11 -16.21
C TRP A 34 1.71 6.41 -14.70
N LEU A 35 2.18 7.59 -14.26
CA LEU A 35 2.07 8.00 -12.86
C LEU A 35 0.61 8.15 -12.40
N LEU A 36 -0.30 8.59 -13.27
CA LEU A 36 -1.72 8.69 -12.94
C LEU A 36 -2.34 7.31 -12.71
N TRP A 37 -1.94 6.32 -13.51
CA TRP A 37 -2.46 4.96 -13.46
C TRP A 37 -1.88 4.15 -12.30
N PHE A 38 -0.57 4.23 -12.07
CA PHE A 38 0.13 3.42 -11.06
C PHE A 38 0.39 4.16 -9.75
N GLY A 39 0.28 5.49 -9.71
CA GLY A 39 0.50 6.31 -8.51
C GLY A 39 -0.34 5.87 -7.31
N PRO A 40 -1.67 5.70 -7.44
CA PRO A 40 -2.50 5.25 -6.33
C PRO A 40 -2.09 3.87 -5.79
N GLY A 41 -1.82 2.91 -6.67
CA GLY A 41 -1.36 1.57 -6.29
C GLY A 41 0.02 1.61 -5.63
N GLY A 42 0.96 2.38 -6.17
CA GLY A 42 2.29 2.58 -5.63
C GLY A 42 2.27 3.22 -4.24
N LEU A 43 1.41 4.21 -4.01
CA LEU A 43 1.22 4.82 -2.69
C LEU A 43 0.67 3.83 -1.67
N LEU A 44 -0.33 3.02 -2.04
CA LEU A 44 -0.88 2.00 -1.16
C LEU A 44 0.17 0.94 -0.80
N LEU A 45 0.88 0.41 -1.80
CA LEU A 45 1.96 -0.56 -1.57
C LEU A 45 3.08 0.03 -0.72
N GLY A 46 3.48 1.27 -0.98
CA GLY A 46 4.46 1.99 -0.17
C GLY A 46 4.01 2.17 1.28
N GLY A 47 2.75 2.54 1.51
CA GLY A 47 2.18 2.66 2.85
C GLY A 47 2.17 1.33 3.61
N VAL A 48 1.69 0.26 2.97
CA VAL A 48 1.70 -1.09 3.54
C VAL A 48 3.12 -1.54 3.87
N TRP A 49 4.08 -1.27 2.97
CA TRP A 49 5.48 -1.61 3.17
C TRP A 49 6.09 -0.90 4.38
N VAL A 50 5.84 0.41 4.52
CA VAL A 50 6.29 1.20 5.67
C VAL A 50 5.71 0.64 6.98
N ILE A 51 4.41 0.36 7.02
CA ILE A 51 3.75 -0.23 8.19
C ILE A 51 4.37 -1.60 8.53
N TYR A 52 4.57 -2.44 7.51
CA TYR A 52 5.20 -3.75 7.68
C TYR A 52 6.60 -3.64 8.31
N LEU A 53 7.44 -2.72 7.83
CA LEU A 53 8.78 -2.49 8.40
C LEU A 53 8.72 -2.02 9.86
N ILE A 54 7.78 -1.14 10.21
CA ILE A 54 7.59 -0.67 11.58
C ILE A 54 7.19 -1.83 12.50
N VAL A 55 6.20 -2.63 12.10
CA VAL A 55 5.72 -3.77 12.89
C VAL A 55 6.78 -4.86 13.02
N ALA A 56 7.47 -5.18 11.93
CA ALA A 56 8.56 -6.16 11.92
C ALA A 56 9.69 -5.78 12.89
N ARG A 57 10.03 -4.48 12.93
CA ARG A 57 11.05 -3.95 13.85
C ARG A 57 10.61 -3.96 15.31
N HIS A 58 9.30 -3.86 15.59
CA HIS A 58 8.75 -3.87 16.94
C HIS A 58 8.67 -5.28 17.55
N ARG A 59 8.38 -6.30 16.74
CA ARG A 59 8.35 -7.71 17.19
C ARG A 59 9.69 -8.21 17.72
N GLY A 60 10.81 -7.66 17.25
CA GLY A 60 12.15 -7.99 17.77
C GLY A 60 12.45 -7.43 19.17
N ARG A 61 11.63 -6.51 19.70
CA ARG A 61 11.78 -5.94 21.06
C ARG A 61 10.70 -6.42 22.03
N HIS A 62 9.49 -6.70 21.53
CA HIS A 62 8.37 -7.15 22.38
C HIS A 62 8.48 -8.60 22.86
N GLY A 63 9.29 -9.45 22.23
CA GLY A 63 9.52 -10.82 22.73
C GLY A 63 10.16 -10.81 24.13
N ASP A 64 11.26 -10.07 24.27
CA ASP A 64 12.01 -9.98 25.53
C ASP A 64 11.24 -9.22 26.62
N ASP A 65 10.59 -8.11 26.27
CA ASP A 65 9.85 -7.31 27.26
C ASP A 65 8.60 -8.07 27.78
N VAL A 66 7.83 -8.73 26.90
CA VAL A 66 6.60 -9.45 27.30
C VAL A 66 6.92 -10.68 28.16
N GLU A 67 8.01 -11.39 27.88
CA GLU A 67 8.44 -12.54 28.67
C GLU A 67 8.87 -12.13 30.08
N VAL A 68 9.64 -11.03 30.20
CA VAL A 68 10.10 -10.50 31.50
C VAL A 68 8.94 -9.93 32.35
N PHE A 69 7.97 -9.20 31.75
CA PHE A 69 6.82 -8.70 32.50
C PHE A 69 5.87 -9.83 32.95
N SER A 70 5.63 -10.83 32.10
CA SER A 70 4.80 -12.01 32.42
C SER A 70 5.33 -12.79 33.64
N ASP A 71 6.65 -12.96 33.74
CA ASP A 71 7.27 -13.67 34.86
C ASP A 71 7.14 -12.93 36.19
N GLN A 72 7.29 -11.60 36.18
CA GLN A 72 7.08 -10.77 37.38
C GLN A 72 5.62 -10.76 37.83
N GLU A 73 4.67 -10.76 36.89
CA GLU A 73 3.23 -10.83 37.19
C GLU A 73 2.86 -12.18 37.82
N ARG A 74 3.41 -13.30 37.32
CA ARG A 74 3.22 -14.63 37.91
C ARG A 74 3.74 -14.70 39.35
N GLN A 75 4.91 -14.12 39.62
CA GLN A 75 5.47 -14.06 40.98
C GLN A 75 4.58 -13.26 41.93
N ARG A 76 4.02 -12.13 41.48
CA ARG A 76 3.04 -11.37 42.27
C ARG A 76 1.77 -12.15 42.54
N LEU A 77 1.25 -12.88 41.56
CA LEU A 77 0.05 -13.71 41.73
C LEU A 77 0.30 -14.83 42.76
N LEU A 78 1.46 -15.47 42.74
CA LEU A 78 1.83 -16.48 43.74
C LEU A 78 1.95 -15.87 45.15
N LEU A 79 2.49 -14.66 45.28
CA LEU A 79 2.56 -13.96 46.55
C LEU A 79 1.16 -13.60 47.10
N LEU A 80 0.26 -13.15 46.23
CA LEU A 80 -1.13 -12.83 46.61
C LEU A 80 -1.92 -14.10 46.97
N LEU A 81 -1.76 -15.17 46.20
CA LEU A 81 -2.39 -16.47 46.46
C LEU A 81 -1.88 -17.09 47.77
N GLY A 82 -0.58 -17.02 48.04
CA GLY A 82 0.01 -17.48 49.30
C GLY A 82 -0.43 -16.65 50.50
N LYS A 83 -0.58 -15.34 50.34
CA LYS A 83 -1.05 -14.42 51.38
C LYS A 83 -2.53 -14.64 51.73
N GLU A 84 -3.41 -14.94 50.77
CA GLU A 84 -4.80 -15.33 51.05
C GLU A 84 -4.93 -16.71 51.70
N SER A 85 -4.03 -17.65 51.38
CA SER A 85 -4.09 -19.00 51.97
C SER A 85 -3.61 -19.09 53.43
N ASN A 86 -3.05 -18.01 53.98
CA ASN A 86 -2.41 -17.97 55.31
C ASN A 86 -3.14 -17.03 56.30
N ASP A 87 -4.35 -16.57 55.96
CA ASP A 87 -5.35 -15.99 56.88
C ASP A 87 -6.55 -16.94 56.99
#